data_AF-A0A1J5QW09-F1
#
_entry.id   AF-A0A1J5QW09-F1
#
_cell.length_a   1.000
_cell.length_b   1.000
_cell.length_c   1.000
_cell.angle_alpha   90.00
_cell.angle_beta   90.00
_cell.angle_gamma   90.00
#
_symmetry.space_group_name_H-M   'P 1'
#
loop_
_entity.id
_entity.type
_entity.pdbx_description
1 polymer ?
#
loop_
_entity_poly.entity_id
_entity_poly.type
_entity_poly.pdbx_seq_one_letter_code
_entity_poly.pdbx_strand_id
1 'polypeptide(L)'
;MDVGSEAEAMRELLLDFGVPARALLLDRGSLNTRQNASDAARMLAARGIHRVLLVTSALHMRRALALVRRAGLAAVPAPTDYEARRQPGIRQWLPDAGALQRSGNAIKETVGWWVGD
;
A
#
# COMPACT_ATOMS: atom_id res chain seq x y z
N MET A 1 13.83 23.12 -0.32
CA MET A 1 13.89 21.91 -1.15
C MET A 1 12.46 21.46 -1.30
N ASP A 2 11.88 21.58 -2.49
CA ASP A 2 10.50 21.17 -2.71
C ASP A 2 10.44 19.67 -2.49
N VAL A 3 9.82 19.23 -1.40
CA VAL A 3 9.69 17.79 -1.12
C VAL A 3 8.55 17.35 -2.02
N GLY A 4 8.89 16.91 -3.24
CA GLY A 4 7.93 16.31 -4.16
C GLY A 4 7.11 15.23 -3.45
N SER A 5 5.87 15.02 -3.90
CA SER A 5 5.02 13.94 -3.39
C SER A 5 5.74 12.59 -3.45
N GLU A 6 5.30 11.64 -2.62
CA GLU A 6 5.84 10.26 -2.65
C GLU A 6 5.84 9.68 -4.07
N ALA A 7 4.82 10.03 -4.89
CA ALA A 7 4.73 9.61 -6.29
C ALA A 7 5.82 10.23 -7.17
N GLU A 8 6.25 11.48 -6.95
CA GLU A 8 7.39 12.07 -7.66
C GLU A 8 8.70 11.39 -7.29
N ALA A 9 8.94 11.17 -5.99
CA ALA A 9 10.16 10.50 -5.52
C ALA A 9 10.27 9.07 -6.10
N MET A 10 9.16 8.31 -6.10
CA MET A 10 9.11 6.98 -6.70
C MET A 10 9.31 7.03 -8.22
N ARG A 11 8.80 8.06 -8.91
CA ARG A 11 9.02 8.24 -10.34
C ARG A 11 10.50 8.39 -10.66
N GLU A 12 11.21 9.25 -9.94
CA GLU A 12 12.64 9.49 -10.18
C GLU A 12 13.43 8.19 -10.03
N LEU A 13 13.19 7.44 -8.94
CA LEU A 13 13.82 6.14 -8.72
C LEU A 13 13.51 5.12 -9.84
N LEU A 14 12.27 5.05 -10.31
CA LEU A 14 11.88 4.13 -11.38
C LEU A 14 12.51 4.51 -12.72
N LEU A 15 12.66 5.81 -13.00
CA LEU A 15 13.36 6.30 -14.20
C LEU A 15 14.84 5.92 -14.16
N ASP A 16 15.49 6.06 -13.00
CA ASP A 16 16.89 5.65 -12.79
C ASP A 16 17.08 4.14 -12.98
N PHE A 17 16.07 3.34 -12.64
CA PHE A 17 16.04 1.89 -12.92
C PHE A 17 15.68 1.54 -14.37
N GLY A 18 15.53 2.52 -15.25
CA GLY A 18 15.29 2.33 -16.68
C GLY A 18 13.83 2.09 -17.05
N VAL A 19 12.88 2.28 -16.13
CA VAL A 19 11.45 2.22 -16.46
C VAL A 19 11.11 3.44 -17.32
N PRO A 20 10.54 3.29 -18.52
CA PRO A 20 10.28 4.43 -19.38
C PRO A 20 9.14 5.29 -18.83
N ALA A 21 9.29 6.62 -18.87
CA ALA A 21 8.31 7.57 -18.34
C ALA A 21 6.87 7.36 -18.85
N ARG A 22 6.71 6.91 -20.11
CA ARG A 22 5.41 6.58 -20.72
C ARG A 22 4.67 5.42 -20.05
N ALA A 23 5.38 4.57 -19.31
CA ALA A 23 4.80 3.47 -18.54
C ALA A 23 4.39 3.89 -17.11
N LEU A 24 4.69 5.12 -16.70
CA LEU A 24 4.41 5.63 -15.37
C LEU A 24 3.13 6.45 -15.37
N LEU A 25 2.22 6.10 -14.47
CA LEU A 25 1.02 6.87 -14.17
C LEU A 25 1.09 7.28 -12.70
N LEU A 26 1.11 8.58 -12.44
CA LEU A 26 1.26 9.11 -11.10
C LEU A 26 -0.08 9.58 -10.52
N ASP A 27 -0.34 9.18 -9.29
CA ASP A 27 -1.36 9.77 -8.45
C ASP A 27 -0.70 10.77 -7.49
N ARG A 28 -1.00 12.06 -7.68
CA ARG A 28 -0.43 13.18 -6.91
C ARG A 28 -1.42 13.80 -5.93
N GLY A 29 -2.69 13.43 -6.04
CA GLY A 29 -3.80 14.15 -5.40
C GLY A 29 -4.46 13.38 -4.26
N SER A 30 -4.27 12.06 -4.21
CA SER A 30 -4.87 11.23 -3.17
C SER A 30 -4.25 11.50 -1.80
N LEU A 31 -5.11 11.77 -0.82
CA LEU A 31 -4.74 12.03 0.58
C LEU A 31 -4.90 10.79 1.46
N ASN A 32 -5.52 9.73 0.94
CA ASN A 32 -5.73 8.48 1.67
C ASN A 32 -5.89 7.28 0.73
N THR A 33 -5.78 6.07 1.29
CA THR A 33 -5.82 4.82 0.53
C THR A 33 -7.14 4.59 -0.23
N ARG A 34 -8.27 5.15 0.27
CA ARG A 34 -9.56 5.04 -0.42
C ARG A 34 -9.56 5.89 -1.69
N GLN A 35 -9.05 7.11 -1.61
CA GLN A 35 -8.87 7.99 -2.77
C GLN A 35 -7.90 7.37 -3.79
N ASN A 36 -6.75 6.84 -3.32
CA ASN A 36 -5.81 6.14 -4.21
C ASN A 36 -6.49 5.04 -5.01
N ALA A 37 -7.30 4.19 -4.36
CA ALA A 37 -8.00 3.11 -5.03
C ALA A 37 -8.97 3.62 -6.10
N SER A 38 -9.77 4.65 -5.79
CA SER A 38 -10.73 5.21 -6.73
C SER A 38 -10.09 5.96 -7.89
N ASP A 39 -9.03 6.73 -7.63
CA ASP A 39 -8.35 7.53 -8.65
C ASP A 39 -7.51 6.65 -9.57
N ALA A 40 -6.83 5.64 -9.02
CA ALA A 40 -6.16 4.61 -9.81
C ALA A 40 -7.15 3.86 -10.71
N ALA A 41 -8.31 3.43 -10.17
CA ALA A 41 -9.33 2.75 -10.98
C ALA A 41 -9.82 3.63 -12.14
N ARG A 42 -10.05 4.94 -11.89
CA ARG A 42 -10.46 5.90 -12.93
C ARG A 42 -9.37 6.08 -14.00
N MET A 43 -8.12 6.25 -13.59
CA MET A 43 -6.97 6.43 -14.50
C MET A 43 -6.72 5.20 -15.39
N LEU A 44 -6.92 4.00 -14.83
CA LEU A 44 -6.74 2.73 -15.54
C LEU A 44 -7.91 2.41 -16.45
N ALA A 45 -9.15 2.68 -16.02
CA ALA A 45 -10.34 2.51 -16.85
C ALA A 45 -10.30 3.37 -18.12
N ALA A 46 -9.80 4.61 -18.02
CA ALA A 46 -9.59 5.49 -19.19
C ALA A 46 -8.61 4.92 -20.23
N ARG A 47 -7.86 3.85 -19.89
CA ARG A 47 -6.91 3.14 -20.75
C ARG A 47 -7.37 1.71 -21.08
N GLY A 48 -8.59 1.33 -20.72
CA GLY A 48 -9.12 -0.03 -20.90
C GLY A 48 -8.44 -1.07 -20.01
N ILE A 49 -7.77 -0.65 -18.94
CA ILE A 49 -7.08 -1.56 -18.00
C ILE A 49 -8.01 -1.84 -16.83
N HIS A 50 -8.39 -3.10 -16.67
CA HIS A 50 -9.32 -3.54 -15.62
C HIS A 50 -8.71 -4.54 -14.65
N ARG A 51 -7.51 -5.05 -14.96
CA ARG A 51 -6.81 -6.05 -14.15
C ARG A 51 -5.36 -5.64 -13.91
N VAL A 52 -4.92 -5.71 -12.66
CA VAL A 52 -3.58 -5.28 -12.24
C VAL A 52 -2.95 -6.21 -11.20
N LEU A 53 -1.63 -6.16 -11.09
CA LEU A 53 -0.92 -6.61 -9.90
C LEU A 53 -0.96 -5.49 -8.86
N LEU A 54 -1.42 -5.79 -7.64
CA LEU A 54 -1.41 -4.87 -6.52
C LEU A 54 -0.19 -5.16 -5.64
N VAL A 55 0.79 -4.25 -5.67
CA VAL A 55 2.02 -4.35 -4.88
C VAL A 55 1.91 -3.44 -3.66
N THR A 56 2.05 -4.02 -2.47
CA THR A 56 2.12 -3.29 -1.19
C THR A 56 2.62 -4.24 -0.10
N SER A 57 2.94 -3.72 1.09
CA SER A 57 3.31 -4.54 2.25
C SER A 57 2.24 -5.60 2.57
N ALA A 58 2.68 -6.80 2.97
CA ALA A 58 1.84 -7.93 3.34
C ALA A 58 0.86 -7.58 4.47
N LEU A 59 1.29 -6.73 5.40
CA LEU A 59 0.46 -6.20 6.49
C LEU A 59 -0.76 -5.44 5.93
N HIS A 60 -0.51 -4.53 4.99
CA HIS A 60 -1.54 -3.67 4.39
C HIS A 60 -2.31 -4.31 3.24
N MET A 61 -1.86 -5.46 2.74
CA MET A 61 -2.40 -6.11 1.55
C MET A 61 -3.91 -6.35 1.65
N ARG A 62 -4.39 -6.83 2.81
CA ARG A 62 -5.82 -7.15 2.98
C ARG A 62 -6.71 -5.92 2.80
N ARG A 63 -6.33 -4.79 3.43
CA ARG A 63 -7.06 -3.52 3.36
C ARG A 63 -6.98 -2.92 1.97
N ALA A 64 -5.79 -2.87 1.37
CA ALA A 64 -5.59 -2.33 0.03
C ALA A 64 -6.39 -3.11 -1.02
N LEU A 65 -6.36 -4.45 -0.95
CA LEU A 65 -7.08 -5.32 -1.88
C LEU A 65 -8.60 -5.12 -1.81
N ALA A 66 -9.15 -4.96 -0.60
CA ALA A 66 -10.57 -4.70 -0.41
C ALA A 66 -10.99 -3.36 -1.05
N LEU A 67 -10.22 -2.30 -0.82
CA LEU A 67 -10.49 -0.96 -1.38
C LEU A 67 -10.39 -0.95 -2.91
N VAL A 68 -9.35 -1.57 -3.48
CA VAL A 68 -9.14 -1.64 -4.93
C VAL A 68 -10.25 -2.45 -5.62
N ARG A 69 -10.69 -3.56 -5.02
CA ARG A 69 -11.83 -4.33 -5.53
C ARG A 69 -13.15 -3.56 -5.43
N ARG A 70 -13.40 -2.86 -4.31
CA ARG A 70 -14.58 -1.99 -4.15
C ARG A 70 -14.59 -0.85 -5.17
N ALA A 71 -13.43 -0.39 -5.62
CA ALA A 71 -13.28 0.58 -6.71
C ALA A 71 -13.48 0.00 -8.13
N GLY A 72 -13.79 -1.30 -8.26
CA GLY A 72 -14.10 -1.95 -9.53
C GLY A 72 -12.89 -2.46 -10.32
N LEU A 73 -11.70 -2.52 -9.70
CA LEU A 73 -10.48 -3.01 -10.35
C LEU A 73 -10.18 -4.46 -9.93
N ALA A 74 -9.95 -5.34 -10.90
CA ALA A 74 -9.54 -6.71 -10.65
C ALA A 74 -8.07 -6.77 -10.22
N ALA A 75 -7.81 -6.71 -8.92
CA ALA A 75 -6.46 -6.79 -8.37
C ALA A 75 -6.05 -8.23 -8.02
N VAL A 76 -4.87 -8.61 -8.51
CA VAL A 76 -4.12 -9.80 -8.09
C VAL A 76 -3.06 -9.35 -7.08
N PRO A 77 -3.07 -9.88 -5.84
CA PRO A 77 -2.14 -9.44 -4.80
C PRO A 77 -0.71 -9.87 -5.12
N ALA A 78 0.24 -8.95 -4.96
CA ALA A 78 1.69 -9.17 -5.05
C ALA A 78 2.36 -8.56 -3.80
N PRO A 79 2.16 -9.17 -2.61
CA PRO A 79 2.59 -8.61 -1.35
C PRO A 79 4.12 -8.60 -1.19
N THR A 80 4.64 -7.53 -0.58
CA THR A 80 6.04 -7.36 -0.18
C THR A 80 6.16 -7.37 1.35
N ASP A 81 7.37 -7.30 1.90
CA ASP A 81 7.60 -7.11 3.36
C ASP A 81 6.86 -8.12 4.25
N TYR A 82 6.98 -9.41 3.95
CA TYR A 82 6.53 -10.45 4.87
C TYR A 82 7.37 -10.39 6.15
N GLU A 83 6.78 -9.93 7.25
CA GLU A 83 7.40 -10.07 8.56
C GLU A 83 7.44 -11.56 8.95
N ALA A 84 8.65 -12.12 9.04
CA ALA A 84 8.84 -13.46 9.57
C ALA A 84 8.39 -13.48 11.04
N ARG A 85 7.37 -14.28 11.37
CA ARG A 85 7.02 -14.59 12.76
C ARG A 85 8.21 -15.30 13.41
N ARG A 86 8.98 -14.60 14.26
CA ARG A 86 9.97 -15.24 15.12
C ARG A 86 9.28 -16.21 16.07
N GLN A 87 9.85 -17.40 16.26
CA GLN A 87 9.35 -18.35 17.25
C GLN A 87 9.36 -17.71 18.64
N PRO A 88 8.32 -17.91 19.44
CA PRO A 88 8.21 -17.22 20.70
C PRO A 88 9.26 -17.71 21.72
N GLY A 89 10.27 -16.89 22.02
CA GLY A 89 11.25 -17.11 23.10
C GLY A 89 10.93 -16.32 24.38
N ILE A 90 11.53 -16.69 25.51
CA ILE A 90 11.24 -16.06 26.82
C ILE A 90 11.48 -14.53 26.87
N ARG A 91 12.33 -14.00 25.97
CA ARG A 91 12.64 -12.56 25.84
C ARG A 91 11.48 -11.67 25.37
N GLN A 92 10.38 -12.25 24.87
CA GLN A 92 9.21 -11.49 24.42
C GLN A 92 8.31 -11.00 25.56
N TRP A 93 8.52 -11.51 26.77
CA TRP A 93 7.82 -11.08 27.98
C TRP A 93 8.45 -9.83 28.60
N LEU A 94 9.58 -9.38 28.06
CA LEU A 94 10.22 -8.11 28.43
C LEU A 94 9.62 -6.97 27.59
N PRO A 95 9.48 -5.76 28.17
CA PRO A 95 9.02 -4.59 27.43
C PRO A 95 9.94 -4.29 26.25
N ASP A 96 9.37 -4.27 25.04
CA ASP A 96 10.06 -4.00 23.77
C ASP A 96 9.35 -2.85 23.04
N ALA A 97 10.09 -1.79 22.69
CA ALA A 97 9.54 -0.64 21.97
C ALA A 97 8.97 -1.06 20.59
N GLY A 98 9.59 -2.05 19.95
CA GLY A 98 9.08 -2.66 18.73
C GLY A 98 7.74 -3.37 18.93
N ALA A 99 7.52 -4.03 20.07
CA ALA A 99 6.27 -4.71 20.40
C ALA A 99 5.13 -3.70 20.62
N LEU A 100 5.44 -2.55 21.22
CA LEU A 100 4.47 -1.45 21.36
C LEU A 100 4.09 -0.88 19.98
N GLN A 101 5.06 -0.68 19.09
CA GLN A 101 4.81 -0.19 17.74
C GLN A 101 4.00 -1.20 16.90
N ARG A 102 4.31 -2.51 17.02
CA ARG A 102 3.53 -3.58 16.36
C ARG A 102 2.09 -3.63 16.87
N SER A 103 1.87 -3.50 18.18
CA SER A 103 0.52 -3.38 18.76
C SER A 103 -0.19 -2.12 18.28
N GLY A 104 0.50 -0.98 18.20
CA GLY A 104 -0.05 0.26 17.67
C GLY A 104 -0.49 0.14 16.21
N ASN A 105 0.31 -0.51 15.37
CA ASN A 105 -0.03 -0.80 13.97
C ASN A 105 -1.24 -1.74 13.89
N ALA A 106 -1.27 -2.81 14.68
CA ALA A 106 -2.39 -3.76 14.70
C ALA A 106 -3.72 -3.10 15.15
N ILE A 107 -3.67 -2.23 16.16
CA ILE A 107 -4.84 -1.47 16.62
C ILE A 107 -5.29 -0.50 15.52
N LYS A 108 -4.35 0.23 14.89
CA LYS A 108 -4.64 1.15 13.78
C LYS A 108 -5.28 0.43 12.59
N GLU A 109 -4.85 -0.79 12.28
CA GLU A 109 -5.47 -1.62 11.25
C GLU A 109 -6.86 -2.13 11.64
N THR A 110 -7.05 -2.50 12.92
CA THR A 110 -8.36 -2.94 13.42
C THR A 110 -9.38 -1.81 13.41
N VAL A 111 -8.98 -0.60 13.80
CA VAL A 111 -9.83 0.61 13.69
C VAL A 111 -10.10 0.96 12.23
N GLY A 112 -9.09 0.83 11.36
CA GLY A 112 -9.24 1.02 9.92
C GLY A 112 -10.22 0.03 9.28
N TRP A 113 -10.41 -1.15 9.86
CA TRP A 113 -11.46 -2.10 9.48
C TRP A 113 -12.85 -1.59 9.93
N TRP A 114 -13.02 -1.22 11.20
CA TRP A 114 -14.30 -0.77 11.76
C TRP A 114 -14.87 0.53 11.17
N VAL A 115 -14.01 1.49 10.82
CA VAL A 115 -14.42 2.80 10.25
C VAL A 115 -14.46 2.76 8.71
N GLY A 116 -13.92 1.68 8.13
CA GLY A 116 -13.72 1.53 6.68
C GLY A 116 -14.91 0.96 5.91
N ASP A 117 -15.81 0.26 6.60
CA ASP A 117 -17.01 -0.39 6.03
C ASP A 117 -18.14 0.60 5.75
#